data_AF-A0A9E5KMS6-F1
#
_entry.id   AF-A0A9E5KMS6-F1
#
_cell.length_a   1.000
_cell.length_b   1.000
_cell.length_c   1.000
_cell.angle_alpha   90.00
_cell.angle_beta   90.00
_cell.angle_gamma   90.00
#
_symmetry.space_group_name_H-M   'P 1'
#
loop_
_entity.id
_entity.type
_entity.pdbx_description
1 polymer ?
#
loop_
_entity_poly.entity_id
_entity_poly.type
_entity_poly.pdbx_seq_one_letter_code
_entity_poly.pdbx_strand_id
1 'polypeptide(L)'
;MRAQAIADMRAAMVRNLGGTEVAVQTRAVPVINPAGLERGRQSGVMIEAQGRIQDAQGRMRAIFVARGNRVWQWVVLGAEVDAEQASNFLDSVRLVE
;
A
#
# COMPACT_ATOMS: atom_id res chain seq x y z
N MET A 1 9.06 6.42 -15.35
CA MET A 1 8.84 4.95 -15.25
C MET A 1 8.41 4.51 -13.86
N ARG A 2 9.21 4.67 -12.79
CA ARG A 2 8.84 4.16 -11.45
C ARG A 2 7.54 4.74 -10.88
N ALA A 3 7.35 6.05 -10.99
CA ALA A 3 6.09 6.70 -10.59
C ALA A 3 4.90 6.22 -11.42
N GLN A 4 5.11 5.98 -12.73
CA GLN A 4 4.08 5.45 -13.61
C GLN A 4 3.68 4.03 -13.21
N ALA A 5 4.65 3.16 -12.92
CA ALA A 5 4.36 1.80 -12.47
C ALA A 5 3.53 1.77 -11.18
N ILE A 6 3.83 2.65 -10.21
CA ILE A 6 3.02 2.81 -9.00
C ILE A 6 1.60 3.28 -9.37
N ALA A 7 1.48 4.31 -10.22
CA ALA A 7 0.20 4.84 -10.63
C ALA A 7 -0.67 3.79 -11.35
N ASP A 8 -0.07 2.99 -12.22
CA ASP A 8 -0.75 1.92 -12.97
C ASP A 8 -1.20 0.79 -12.04
N MET A 9 -0.34 0.35 -11.12
CA MET A 9 -0.68 -0.67 -10.10
C MET A 9 -1.83 -0.21 -9.22
N ARG A 10 -1.75 1.03 -8.73
CA ARG A 10 -2.78 1.68 -7.90
C ARG A 10 -4.11 1.72 -8.62
N ALA A 11 -4.11 2.23 -9.86
CA ALA A 11 -5.32 2.33 -10.66
C ALA A 11 -5.92 0.94 -10.97
N ALA A 12 -5.09 -0.07 -11.25
CA ALA A 12 -5.55 -1.44 -11.47
C ALA A 12 -6.24 -2.03 -10.25
N MET A 13 -5.67 -1.84 -9.05
CA MET A 13 -6.27 -2.33 -7.81
C MET A 13 -7.63 -1.69 -7.51
N VAL A 14 -7.73 -0.36 -7.65
CA VAL A 14 -8.99 0.37 -7.43
C VAL A 14 -10.06 -0.09 -8.42
N ARG A 15 -9.68 -0.31 -9.69
CA ARG A 15 -10.59 -0.88 -10.69
C ARG A 15 -11.03 -2.30 -10.35
N ASN A 16 -10.12 -3.16 -9.88
CA ASN A 16 -10.44 -4.55 -9.51
C ASN A 16 -11.41 -4.63 -8.33
N LEU A 17 -11.40 -3.64 -7.44
CA LEU A 17 -12.37 -3.48 -6.36
C LEU A 17 -13.74 -2.96 -6.85
N GLY A 18 -13.85 -2.55 -8.12
CA GLY A 18 -14.99 -1.77 -8.61
C GLY A 18 -15.18 -0.48 -7.81
N GLY A 19 -14.07 0.09 -7.32
CA GLY A 19 -14.08 1.10 -6.27
C GLY A 19 -13.60 2.48 -6.69
N THR A 20 -13.48 3.34 -5.70
CA THR A 20 -12.94 4.70 -5.81
C THR A 20 -11.92 4.95 -4.70
N GLU A 21 -10.89 5.74 -5.02
CA GLU A 21 -9.96 6.25 -4.01
C GLU A 21 -10.67 7.31 -3.17
N VAL A 22 -10.53 7.21 -1.85
CA VAL A 22 -11.10 8.17 -0.90
C VAL A 22 -10.02 8.97 -0.17
N ALA A 23 -8.80 8.44 -0.10
CA ALA A 23 -7.64 9.16 0.42
C ALA A 23 -6.35 8.71 -0.27
N VAL A 24 -5.40 9.64 -0.40
CA VAL A 24 -4.05 9.39 -0.91
C VAL A 24 -3.06 10.16 -0.04
N GLN A 25 -2.00 9.50 0.42
CA GLN A 25 -0.98 10.10 1.28
C GLN A 25 0.41 9.59 0.89
N THR A 26 1.43 10.43 1.09
CA THR A 26 2.82 9.96 1.04
C THR A 26 3.18 9.30 2.36
N ARG A 27 3.86 8.16 2.31
CA ARG A 27 4.36 7.45 3.51
C ARG A 27 5.83 7.11 3.36
N ALA A 28 6.59 7.30 4.43
CA ALA A 28 8.00 6.92 4.49
C ALA A 28 8.11 5.48 5.00
N VAL A 29 8.59 4.57 4.17
CA VAL A 29 8.75 3.15 4.50
C VAL A 29 10.20 2.88 4.88
N PRO A 30 10.49 2.29 6.06
CA PRO A 30 11.86 2.05 6.46
C PRO A 30 12.51 0.95 5.61
N VAL A 31 13.78 1.16 5.31
CA VAL A 31 14.66 0.20 4.62
C VAL A 31 15.66 -0.30 5.63
N ILE A 32 15.73 -1.61 5.81
CA ILE A 32 16.62 -2.28 6.74
C ILE A 32 17.62 -3.16 5.99
N ASN A 33 18.78 -3.37 6.60
CA ASN A 33 19.70 -4.41 6.15
C ASN A 33 19.24 -5.81 6.67
N PRO A 34 19.88 -6.92 6.25
CA PRO A 34 19.52 -8.25 6.73
C PRO A 34 19.74 -8.47 8.23
N ALA A 35 20.54 -7.60 8.89
CA ALA A 35 20.73 -7.59 10.33
C ALA A 35 19.64 -6.79 11.09
N GLY A 36 18.64 -6.24 10.39
CA GLY A 36 17.52 -5.50 10.98
C GLY A 36 17.80 -4.02 11.27
N LEU A 37 18.97 -3.49 10.91
CA LEU A 37 19.33 -2.09 11.14
C LEU A 37 18.75 -1.19 10.04
N GLU A 38 18.08 -0.10 10.44
CA GLU A 38 17.56 0.91 9.50
C GLU A 38 18.72 1.61 8.76
N ARG A 39 18.65 1.57 7.43
CA ARG A 39 19.60 2.21 6.51
C ARG A 39 19.03 3.47 5.85
N GLY A 40 17.73 3.71 6.01
CA GLY A 40 17.06 4.90 5.51
C GLY A 40 15.56 4.66 5.33
N ARG A 41 14.93 5.58 4.60
CA ARG A 41 13.49 5.53 4.31
C ARG A 41 13.24 5.73 2.82
N GLN A 42 12.29 4.98 2.30
CA GLN A 42 11.83 5.07 0.93
C GLN A 42 10.45 5.73 0.91
N SER A 43 10.27 6.73 0.04
CA SER A 43 8.95 7.32 -0.18
C SER A 43 8.02 6.32 -0.89
N GLY A 44 6.83 6.16 -0.35
CA GLY A 44 5.72 5.35 -0.85
C GLY A 44 4.42 6.13 -0.94
N VAL A 45 3.47 5.57 -1.68
CA VAL A 45 2.11 6.12 -1.82
C VAL A 45 1.16 5.20 -1.06
N MET A 46 0.49 5.72 -0.05
CA MET A 46 -0.60 5.07 0.65
C MET A 46 -1.93 5.54 0.05
N ILE A 47 -2.85 4.61 -0.16
CA ILE A 47 -4.23 4.94 -0.49
C ILE A 47 -5.21 4.29 0.46
N GLU A 48 -6.38 4.89 0.52
CA GLU A 48 -7.61 4.26 0.95
C GLU A 48 -8.58 4.24 -0.23
N ALA A 49 -9.26 3.12 -0.42
CA ALA A 49 -10.30 2.99 -1.41
C ALA A 49 -11.51 2.24 -0.85
N GLN A 50 -12.68 2.54 -1.40
CA GLN A 50 -13.94 1.87 -1.08
C GLN A 50 -14.51 1.26 -2.37
N GLY A 51 -15.16 0.12 -2.26
CA GLY A 51 -15.85 -0.52 -3.37
C GLY A 51 -16.52 -1.81 -2.93
N ARG A 52 -16.50 -2.84 -3.78
CA ARG A 52 -17.18 -4.11 -3.49
C ARG A 52 -16.22 -5.28 -3.43
N ILE A 53 -16.37 -6.10 -2.39
CA ILE A 53 -15.69 -7.39 -2.27
C ILE A 53 -16.80 -8.43 -2.30
N GLN A 54 -16.86 -9.20 -3.39
CA GLN A 54 -18.03 -10.03 -3.69
C GLN A 54 -19.29 -9.13 -3.74
N ASP A 55 -20.26 -9.37 -2.86
CA ASP A 55 -21.52 -8.62 -2.81
C ASP A 55 -21.58 -7.59 -1.66
N ALA A 56 -20.54 -7.51 -0.82
CA ALA A 56 -20.49 -6.60 0.32
C ALA A 56 -19.69 -5.33 0.02
N GLN A 57 -20.05 -4.23 0.70
CA GLN A 57 -19.19 -3.04 0.75
C GLN A 57 -17.85 -3.42 1.38
N GLY A 58 -16.77 -3.03 0.73
CA GLY A 58 -15.41 -3.34 1.12
C GLY A 58 -14.55 -2.10 1.21
N ARG A 59 -13.55 -2.16 2.09
CA ARG A 59 -12.50 -1.14 2.21
C ARG A 59 -11.15 -1.74 1.89
N MET A 60 -10.32 -0.96 1.23
CA MET A 60 -8.94 -1.28 0.93
C MET A 60 -8.03 -0.18 1.48
N ARG A 61 -6.95 -0.57 2.15
CA ARG A 61 -5.81 0.32 2.43
C ARG A 61 -4.55 -0.34 1.88
N ALA A 62 -3.77 0.40 1.12
CA ALA A 62 -2.60 -0.15 0.44
C ALA A 62 -1.45 0.84 0.44
N ILE A 63 -0.22 0.35 0.54
CA ILE A 63 0.99 1.13 0.31
C ILE A 63 1.71 0.56 -0.92
N PHE A 64 2.14 1.46 -1.80
CA PHE A 64 2.92 1.17 -2.99
C PHE A 64 4.28 1.83 -2.89
N VAL A 65 5.34 1.09 -3.17
CA VAL A 65 6.71 1.60 -3.11
C VAL A 65 7.51 1.12 -4.31
N ALA A 66 8.25 2.02 -4.96
CA ALA A 66 9.24 1.67 -5.96
C ALA A 66 10.64 2.00 -5.44
N ARG A 67 11.56 1.04 -5.54
CA ARG A 67 12.97 1.16 -5.13
C ARG A 67 13.83 0.20 -5.96
N GLY A 68 14.98 0.67 -6.42
CA GLY A 68 15.82 -0.10 -7.34
C GLY A 68 15.05 -0.45 -8.64
N ASN A 69 15.00 -1.74 -8.98
CA ASN A 69 14.27 -2.27 -10.13
C ASN A 69 12.94 -2.95 -9.76
N ARG A 70 12.47 -2.81 -8.51
CA ARG A 70 11.27 -3.47 -8.01
C ARG A 70 10.21 -2.45 -7.60
N VAL A 71 8.96 -2.92 -7.65
CA VAL A 71 7.81 -2.26 -7.06
C VAL A 71 7.18 -3.26 -6.11
N TRP A 72 6.84 -2.80 -4.91
CA TRP A 72 6.17 -3.56 -3.88
C TRP A 72 4.81 -2.94 -3.61
N GLN A 73 3.87 -3.81 -3.24
CA GLN A 73 2.62 -3.40 -2.64
C GLN A 73 2.31 -4.34 -1.48
N TRP A 74 1.66 -3.79 -0.46
CA TRP A 74 1.01 -4.56 0.58
C TRP A 74 -0.33 -3.91 0.90
N VAL A 75 -1.30 -4.77 1.16
CA VAL A 75 -2.72 -4.44 1.02
C VAL A 75 -3.48 -5.08 2.16
N VAL A 76 -4.33 -4.29 2.81
CA VAL A 76 -5.39 -4.76 3.71
C VAL A 76 -6.71 -4.53 3.00
N LEU A 77 -7.50 -5.59 2.84
CA LEU A 77 -8.75 -5.59 2.10
C LEU A 77 -9.78 -6.46 2.84
N GLY A 78 -10.99 -5.94 3.02
CA GLY A 78 -12.07 -6.67 3.69
C GLY A 78 -13.37 -5.88 3.78
N ALA A 79 -14.47 -6.55 4.14
CA ALA A 79 -15.76 -5.90 4.37
C ALA A 79 -15.73 -4.99 5.62
N GLU A 80 -15.06 -5.45 6.67
CA GLU A 80 -14.88 -4.74 7.93
C GLU A 80 -13.39 -4.61 8.23
N VAL A 81 -12.72 -3.69 7.53
CA VAL A 81 -11.32 -3.36 7.83
C VAL A 81 -11.29 -2.35 8.97
N ASP A 82 -10.86 -2.80 10.15
CA ASP A 82 -10.51 -1.89 11.24
C ASP A 82 -9.33 -1.00 10.81
N ALA A 83 -9.50 0.31 10.93
CA ALA A 83 -8.53 1.27 10.43
C ALA A 83 -7.23 1.21 11.23
N GLU A 84 -7.30 1.04 12.55
CA GLU A 84 -6.11 1.03 13.42
C GLU A 84 -5.27 -0.23 13.17
N GLN A 85 -5.90 -1.40 13.14
CA GLN A 85 -5.21 -2.66 12.84
C GLN A 85 -4.62 -2.66 11.43
N ALA A 86 -5.34 -2.10 10.45
CA ALA A 86 -4.80 -1.95 9.10
C ALA A 86 -3.58 -1.03 9.08
N SER A 87 -3.62 0.11 9.76
CA SER A 87 -2.45 0.99 9.90
C SER A 87 -1.28 0.25 10.54
N ASN A 88 -1.51 -0.46 11.65
CA ASN A 88 -0.48 -1.21 12.36
C ASN A 88 0.19 -2.26 11.46
N PHE A 89 -0.59 -3.00 10.67
CA PHE A 89 -0.03 -3.93 9.68
C PHE A 89 0.79 -3.19 8.62
N LEU A 90 0.22 -2.17 7.98
CA LEU A 90 0.87 -1.43 6.89
C LEU A 90 2.17 -0.76 7.35
N ASP A 91 2.19 -0.22 8.57
CA ASP A 91 3.33 0.46 9.19
C ASP A 91 4.38 -0.50 9.76
N SER A 92 4.06 -1.80 9.89
CA SER A 92 5.01 -2.82 10.34
C SER A 92 5.98 -3.28 9.23
N VAL A 93 5.61 -3.09 7.96
CA VAL A 93 6.39 -3.57 6.82
C VAL A 93 7.71 -2.81 6.69
N ARG A 94 8.78 -3.55 6.38
CA ARG A 94 10.12 -3.02 6.15
C ARG A 94 10.63 -3.57 4.82
N LEU A 95 11.34 -2.74 4.04
CA LEU A 95 12.05 -3.22 2.86
C LEU A 95 13.41 -3.77 3.31
N VAL A 96 13.74 -5.00 2.92
CA VAL A 96 15.03 -5.64 3.24
C VAL A 96 15.94 -5.58 2.01
N GLU A 97 17.13 -5.03 2.18
CA GLU A 97 18.21 -4.98 1.17
C GLU A 97 19.58 -5.37 1.75
#